data_AF-A0A1S6U6S7-F1
#
_entry.id   AF-A0A1S6U6S7-F1
#
_cell.length_a   1.000
_cell.length_b   1.000
_cell.length_c   1.000
_cell.angle_alpha   90.00
_cell.angle_beta   90.00
_cell.angle_gamma   90.00
#
_symmetry.space_group_name_H-M   'P 1'
#
loop_
_entity.id
_entity.type
_entity.pdbx_description
1 polymer ?
#
loop_
_entity_poly.entity_id
_entity_poly.type
_entity_poly.pdbx_seq_one_letter_code
_entity_poly.pdbx_strand_id
1 'polypeptide(L)'
;MKKFILVLMVIYSSFGFDIDDFDKGVLYLNNGNFKDAYDIFYEGCELNDDMSCNELGFMYINKQVTKDIDNTVNDKDIVKIGISYIFKSCELGNINACSDIVDLKNRLNVDDEIYNKSNKKYEELEQQYLIQDDLNATKY
;
A
#
# COMPACT_ATOMS: atom_id res chain seq x y z
N MET A 1 30.20 4.03 34.88
CA MET A 1 29.13 3.24 34.22
C MET A 1 28.38 4.17 33.25
N LYS A 2 28.97 4.47 32.09
CA LYS A 2 28.41 5.36 31.05
C LYS A 2 28.57 4.77 29.64
N LYS A 3 28.78 3.44 29.55
CA LYS A 3 29.00 2.74 28.29
C LYS A 3 27.73 2.09 27.72
N PHE A 4 26.67 1.97 28.53
CA PHE A 4 25.42 1.32 28.11
C PHE A 4 24.36 2.28 27.52
N ILE A 5 24.53 3.60 27.65
CA ILE A 5 23.55 4.56 27.10
C ILE A 5 23.73 4.75 25.58
N LEU A 6 24.95 4.60 25.05
CA LEU A 6 25.21 4.75 23.60
C LEU A 6 24.72 3.57 22.76
N VAL A 7 24.45 2.40 23.37
CA VAL A 7 24.01 1.21 22.63
C VAL A 7 22.51 1.25 22.32
N LEU A 8 21.70 2.00 23.08
CA LEU A 8 20.26 2.12 22.84
C LEU A 8 19.91 3.01 21.63
N MET A 9 20.80 3.92 21.22
CA MET A 9 20.59 4.75 20.03
C MET A 9 20.88 4.01 18.72
N VAL A 10 21.70 2.95 18.74
CA VAL A 10 22.04 2.15 17.55
C VAL A 10 20.95 1.12 17.22
N ILE A 11 20.00 0.87 18.13
CA ILE A 11 18.87 -0.03 17.85
C ILE A 11 17.74 0.71 17.12
N TYR A 12 17.71 2.05 17.18
CA TYR A 12 16.80 2.87 16.39
C TYR A 12 17.28 3.02 14.93
N SER A 13 18.56 2.82 14.62
CA SER A 13 19.07 2.83 13.22
C SER A 13 18.61 1.66 12.35
N SER A 14 17.71 0.83 12.86
CA SER A 14 16.80 -0.03 12.08
C SER A 14 15.53 0.77 11.71
N PHE A 15 15.70 2.04 11.32
CA PHE A 15 14.63 2.97 10.98
C PHE A 15 13.79 2.37 9.85
N GLY A 16 12.49 2.25 10.09
CA GLY A 16 11.52 1.80 9.11
C GLY A 16 11.42 2.77 7.94
N PHE A 17 10.72 2.31 6.91
CA PHE A 17 10.30 3.08 5.75
C PHE A 17 9.80 4.48 6.16
N ASP A 18 10.46 5.54 5.67
CA ASP A 18 10.09 6.93 5.96
C ASP A 18 9.18 7.50 4.86
N ILE A 19 8.45 8.59 5.15
CA ILE A 19 7.62 9.29 4.15
C ILE A 19 8.45 9.70 2.92
N ASP A 20 9.72 10.07 3.15
CA ASP A 20 10.67 10.45 2.09
C ASP A 20 10.94 9.30 1.10
N ASP A 21 10.85 8.04 1.55
CA ASP A 21 11.04 6.87 0.69
C ASP A 21 9.85 6.69 -0.25
N PHE A 22 8.61 6.88 0.24
CA PHE A 22 7.41 6.82 -0.59
C PHE A 22 7.46 7.84 -1.73
N ASP A 23 7.78 9.11 -1.42
CA ASP A 23 7.88 10.18 -2.42
C ASP A 23 8.95 9.87 -3.48
N LYS A 24 10.05 9.25 -3.07
CA LYS A 24 11.10 8.79 -3.97
C LYS A 24 10.63 7.66 -4.89
N GLY A 25 9.84 6.71 -4.37
CA GLY A 25 9.17 5.68 -5.16
C GLY A 25 8.28 6.28 -6.24
N VAL A 26 7.45 7.26 -5.87
CA VAL A 26 6.58 8.00 -6.80
C VAL A 26 7.40 8.74 -7.86
N LEU A 27 8.52 9.37 -7.48
CA LEU A 27 9.42 10.03 -8.43
C LEU A 27 9.98 9.04 -9.47
N TYR A 28 10.44 7.86 -9.04
CA TYR A 28 10.93 6.84 -9.98
C TYR A 28 9.81 6.31 -10.89
N LEU A 29 8.63 6.07 -10.34
CA LEU A 29 7.46 5.61 -11.09
C LEU A 29 7.11 6.59 -12.21
N ASN A 30 7.02 7.89 -11.89
CA ASN A 30 6.70 8.95 -12.84
C ASN A 30 7.75 9.13 -13.94
N ASN A 31 9.01 8.82 -13.65
CA ASN A 31 10.10 8.86 -14.61
C ASN A 31 10.24 7.58 -15.45
N GLY A 32 9.40 6.57 -15.21
CA GLY A 32 9.46 5.27 -15.90
C GLY A 32 10.56 4.34 -15.40
N ASN A 33 11.18 4.65 -14.26
CA ASN A 33 12.19 3.80 -13.62
C ASN A 33 11.48 2.72 -12.78
N PHE A 34 10.78 1.80 -13.45
CA PHE A 34 9.88 0.86 -12.78
C PHE A 34 10.58 -0.09 -11.81
N LYS A 35 11.84 -0.49 -12.09
CA LYS A 35 12.59 -1.33 -11.16
C LYS A 35 12.87 -0.62 -9.83
N ASP A 36 13.32 0.64 -9.88
CA ASP A 36 13.65 1.40 -8.68
C ASP A 36 12.38 1.74 -7.88
N ALA A 37 11.27 2.05 -8.57
CA ALA A 37 9.96 2.24 -7.95
C ALA A 37 9.47 0.95 -7.27
N TYR A 38 9.59 -0.19 -7.96
CA TYR A 38 9.20 -1.49 -7.43
C TYR A 38 9.95 -1.82 -6.14
N ASP A 39 11.28 -1.66 -6.14
CA ASP A 39 12.12 -2.00 -4.98
C ASP A 39 11.66 -1.21 -3.73
N ILE A 40 11.36 0.08 -3.89
CA ILE A 40 10.86 0.95 -2.81
C ILE A 40 9.46 0.54 -2.34
N PHE A 41 8.49 0.44 -3.25
CA PHE A 41 7.11 0.15 -2.85
C PHE A 41 6.95 -1.28 -2.31
N TYR A 42 7.76 -2.23 -2.81
CA TYR A 42 7.83 -3.58 -2.25
C TYR A 42 8.33 -3.55 -0.80
N GLU A 43 9.45 -2.87 -0.53
CA GLU A 43 9.97 -2.74 0.83
C GLU A 43 8.97 -2.03 1.76
N GLY A 44 8.39 -0.91 1.33
CA GLY A 44 7.38 -0.19 2.10
C GLY A 44 6.16 -1.07 2.41
N CYS A 45 5.66 -1.79 1.41
CA CYS A 45 4.53 -2.69 1.61
C CYS A 45 4.87 -3.86 2.56
N GLU A 46 6.09 -4.42 2.52
CA GLU A 46 6.54 -5.43 3.48
C GLU A 46 6.63 -4.88 4.92
N LEU A 47 6.85 -3.57 5.05
CA LEU A 47 6.80 -2.85 6.32
C LEU A 47 5.39 -2.35 6.70
N ASN A 48 4.37 -2.80 5.97
CA ASN A 48 2.96 -2.43 6.16
C ASN A 48 2.65 -0.94 5.94
N ASP A 49 3.44 -0.25 5.11
CA ASP A 49 3.04 1.03 4.56
C ASP A 49 1.90 0.81 3.54
N ASP A 50 0.72 1.31 3.89
CA ASP A 50 -0.51 1.07 3.15
C ASP A 50 -0.49 1.74 1.77
N MET A 51 0.09 2.95 1.67
CA MET A 51 0.25 3.66 0.40
C MET A 51 1.17 2.91 -0.56
N SER A 52 2.30 2.39 -0.07
CA SER A 52 3.23 1.58 -0.87
C SER A 52 2.59 0.30 -1.38
N CYS A 53 1.79 -0.38 -0.55
CA CYS A 53 1.03 -1.54 -1.00
C CYS A 53 0.04 -1.17 -2.13
N ASN A 54 -0.60 0.00 -2.05
CA ASN A 54 -1.53 0.45 -3.08
C ASN A 54 -0.82 0.71 -4.42
N GLU A 55 0.26 1.49 -4.39
CA GLU A 55 1.05 1.82 -5.58
C GLU A 55 1.65 0.56 -6.23
N LEU A 56 2.21 -0.34 -5.41
CA LEU A 56 2.71 -1.63 -5.91
C LEU A 56 1.60 -2.43 -6.61
N GLY A 57 0.41 -2.46 -6.03
CA GLY A 57 -0.76 -3.11 -6.62
C GLY A 57 -1.12 -2.55 -8.00
N PHE A 58 -1.12 -1.22 -8.13
CA PHE A 58 -1.33 -0.57 -9.42
C PHE A 58 -0.21 -0.81 -10.42
N MET A 59 1.06 -0.89 -9.98
CA MET A 59 2.17 -1.25 -10.87
C MET A 59 1.98 -2.62 -11.53
N TYR A 60 1.51 -3.62 -10.78
CA TYR A 60 1.18 -4.93 -11.35
C TYR A 60 -0.02 -4.85 -12.31
N ILE A 61 -1.11 -4.16 -11.94
CA ILE A 61 -2.30 -4.02 -12.81
C ILE A 61 -1.95 -3.32 -14.13
N ASN A 62 -1.10 -2.29 -14.06
CA ASN A 62 -0.63 -1.52 -15.21
C ASN A 62 0.47 -2.25 -16.01
N LYS A 63 0.87 -3.46 -15.60
CA LYS A 63 1.94 -4.26 -16.22
C LYS A 63 3.30 -3.53 -16.26
N GLN A 64 3.56 -2.69 -15.27
CA GLN A 64 4.85 -2.00 -15.09
C GLN A 64 5.88 -2.91 -14.39
N VAL A 65 5.41 -3.92 -13.65
CA VAL A 65 6.27 -4.99 -13.10
C VAL A 65 6.42 -6.11 -14.13
N THR A 66 7.60 -6.21 -14.71
CA THR A 66 7.96 -7.24 -15.69
C THR A 66 8.68 -8.41 -15.02
N LYS A 67 8.86 -9.53 -15.75
CA LYS A 67 9.48 -10.75 -15.21
C LYS A 67 10.95 -10.58 -14.77
N ASP A 68 11.65 -9.61 -15.36
CA ASP A 68 13.01 -9.24 -14.96
C ASP A 68 13.06 -8.40 -13.67
N ILE A 69 11.95 -7.74 -13.30
CA ILE A 69 11.79 -7.05 -12.02
C ILE A 69 11.36 -8.05 -10.94
N ASP A 70 10.32 -8.84 -11.21
CA ASP A 70 9.80 -9.86 -10.31
C ASP A 70 9.53 -11.17 -11.08
N ASN A 71 10.24 -12.22 -10.68
CA ASN A 71 10.17 -13.52 -11.35
C ASN A 71 8.85 -14.28 -11.13
N THR A 72 8.01 -13.84 -10.19
CA THR A 72 6.66 -14.39 -9.94
C THR A 72 5.66 -13.96 -11.02
N VAL A 73 5.97 -12.88 -11.75
CA VAL A 73 5.11 -12.33 -12.79
C VAL A 73 4.89 -13.33 -13.92
N ASN A 74 3.61 -13.54 -14.22
CA ASN A 74 3.15 -14.19 -15.43
C ASN A 74 1.89 -13.48 -15.95
N ASP A 75 1.66 -13.51 -17.27
CA ASP A 75 0.59 -12.74 -17.92
C ASP A 75 -0.82 -13.08 -17.42
N LYS A 76 -1.03 -14.29 -16.89
CA LYS A 76 -2.35 -14.76 -16.45
C LYS A 76 -2.71 -14.23 -15.07
N ASP A 77 -1.73 -14.05 -14.20
CA ASP A 77 -1.96 -13.75 -12.78
C ASP A 77 -1.48 -12.36 -12.36
N ILE A 78 -0.78 -11.61 -13.22
CA ILE A 78 -0.26 -10.28 -12.88
C ILE A 78 -1.33 -9.35 -12.30
N VAL A 79 -2.54 -9.37 -12.85
CA VAL A 79 -3.67 -8.58 -12.36
C VAL A 79 -4.14 -9.05 -10.98
N LYS A 80 -4.14 -10.36 -10.72
CA LYS A 80 -4.51 -10.91 -9.40
C LYS A 80 -3.49 -10.57 -8.33
N ILE A 81 -2.20 -10.60 -8.68
CA ILE A 81 -1.12 -10.15 -7.80
C ILE A 81 -1.36 -8.68 -7.43
N GLY A 82 -1.63 -7.82 -8.42
CA GLY A 82 -1.95 -6.41 -8.15
C GLY A 82 -3.16 -6.21 -7.24
N ILE A 83 -4.27 -6.91 -7.51
CA ILE A 83 -5.46 -6.88 -6.64
C ILE A 83 -5.13 -7.31 -5.21
N SER A 84 -4.26 -8.31 -5.01
CA SER A 84 -3.87 -8.76 -3.67
C SER A 84 -3.11 -7.69 -2.87
N TYR A 85 -2.28 -6.88 -3.54
CA TYR A 85 -1.58 -5.77 -2.90
C TYR A 85 -2.49 -4.59 -2.57
N ILE A 86 -3.40 -4.22 -3.48
CA ILE A 86 -4.46 -3.23 -3.17
C ILE A 86 -5.33 -3.73 -2.01
N PHE A 87 -5.64 -5.03 -1.97
CA PHE A 87 -6.43 -5.61 -0.88
C PHE A 87 -5.68 -5.54 0.45
N LYS A 88 -4.38 -5.86 0.47
CA LYS A 88 -3.53 -5.66 1.65
C LYS A 88 -3.54 -4.19 2.12
N SER A 89 -3.42 -3.23 1.19
CA SER A 89 -3.53 -1.79 1.50
C SER A 89 -4.87 -1.44 2.17
N CYS A 90 -5.98 -1.96 1.65
CA CYS A 90 -7.30 -1.81 2.26
C CYS A 90 -7.37 -2.41 3.67
N GLU A 91 -6.82 -3.61 3.87
CA GLU A 91 -6.77 -4.25 5.20
C GLU A 91 -5.95 -3.44 6.21
N LEU A 92 -4.92 -2.74 5.75
CA LEU A 92 -4.09 -1.82 6.54
C LEU A 92 -4.78 -0.49 6.88
N GLY A 93 -5.94 -0.19 6.29
CA GLY A 93 -6.74 0.99 6.61
C GLY A 93 -6.77 2.06 5.54
N ASN A 94 -6.19 1.80 4.36
CA ASN A 94 -6.29 2.72 3.23
C ASN A 94 -7.70 2.70 2.63
N ILE A 95 -8.51 3.71 2.96
CA ILE A 95 -9.90 3.78 2.49
C ILE A 95 -9.98 3.90 0.95
N ASN A 96 -9.02 4.58 0.33
CA ASN A 96 -8.98 4.72 -1.14
C ASN A 96 -8.73 3.36 -1.80
N ALA A 97 -7.79 2.55 -1.28
CA ALA A 97 -7.56 1.20 -1.77
C ALA A 97 -8.81 0.29 -1.63
N CYS A 98 -9.57 0.45 -0.54
CA CYS A 98 -10.85 -0.25 -0.41
C CYS A 98 -11.86 0.16 -1.49
N SER A 99 -11.97 1.46 -1.79
CA SER A 99 -12.79 2.00 -2.88
C SER A 99 -12.32 1.51 -4.25
N ASP A 100 -11.00 1.49 -4.48
CA ASP A 100 -10.40 1.03 -5.73
C ASP A 100 -10.81 -0.42 -6.02
N ILE A 101 -10.85 -1.31 -5.03
CA ILE A 101 -11.33 -2.69 -5.23
C ILE A 101 -12.79 -2.76 -5.66
N VAL A 102 -13.65 -1.92 -5.06
CA VAL A 102 -15.06 -1.84 -5.41
C VAL A 102 -15.21 -1.41 -6.87
N ASP A 103 -14.45 -0.39 -7.31
CA ASP A 103 -14.45 0.11 -8.68
C ASP A 103 -13.85 -0.89 -9.69
N LEU A 104 -12.84 -1.65 -9.26
CA LEU A 104 -12.16 -2.63 -10.09
C LEU A 104 -12.97 -3.91 -10.30
N LYS A 105 -13.97 -4.23 -9.45
CA LYS A 105 -14.72 -5.50 -9.49
C LYS A 105 -15.16 -5.90 -10.89
N ASN A 106 -15.90 -5.03 -11.56
CA ASN A 106 -16.49 -5.33 -12.87
C ASN A 106 -15.46 -5.28 -14.00
N ARG A 107 -14.38 -4.53 -13.83
CA ARG A 107 -13.35 -4.31 -14.86
C ARG A 107 -12.34 -5.44 -14.91
N LEU A 108 -12.00 -6.01 -13.75
CA LEU A 108 -10.91 -6.97 -13.58
C LEU A 108 -11.36 -8.32 -13.04
N ASN A 109 -12.67 -8.56 -12.90
CA ASN A 109 -13.25 -9.79 -12.36
C ASN A 109 -12.65 -10.15 -10.99
N VAL A 110 -12.66 -9.17 -10.08
CA VAL A 110 -12.21 -9.36 -8.69
C VAL A 110 -13.11 -10.41 -8.03
N ASP A 111 -12.50 -11.36 -7.31
CA ASP A 111 -13.22 -12.39 -6.56
C ASP A 111 -14.23 -11.76 -5.58
N ASP A 112 -15.43 -12.34 -5.53
CA ASP A 112 -16.52 -11.83 -4.68
C ASP A 112 -16.14 -11.73 -3.21
N GLU A 113 -15.27 -12.64 -2.72
CA GLU A 113 -14.76 -12.60 -1.35
C GLU A 113 -13.94 -11.33 -1.09
N ILE A 114 -12.98 -11.01 -1.97
CA ILE A 114 -12.12 -9.82 -1.85
C ILE A 114 -12.98 -8.56 -1.92
N TYR A 115 -13.91 -8.51 -2.88
CA TYR A 115 -14.85 -7.41 -3.01
C TYR A 115 -15.68 -7.19 -1.75
N ASN A 116 -16.33 -8.26 -1.23
CA ASN A 116 -17.22 -8.14 -0.08
C ASN A 116 -16.47 -7.70 1.18
N LYS A 117 -15.24 -8.21 1.39
CA LYS A 117 -14.37 -7.78 2.49
C LYS A 117 -13.97 -6.31 2.36
N SER A 118 -13.59 -5.88 1.16
CA SER A 118 -13.16 -4.50 0.90
C SER A 118 -14.31 -3.52 1.06
N ASN A 119 -15.50 -3.83 0.53
CA ASN A 119 -16.68 -2.99 0.69
C ASN A 119 -17.08 -2.83 2.17
N LYS A 120 -17.07 -3.92 2.93
CA LYS A 120 -17.34 -3.87 4.38
C LYS A 120 -16.33 -2.99 5.10
N LYS A 121 -15.03 -3.12 4.77
CA LYS A 121 -13.96 -2.32 5.37
C LYS A 121 -14.07 -0.85 4.99
N TYR A 122 -14.42 -0.54 3.74
CA TYR A 122 -14.71 0.82 3.28
C TYR A 122 -15.82 1.46 4.12
N GLU A 123 -16.96 0.78 4.27
CA GLU A 123 -18.08 1.24 5.11
C GLU A 123 -17.64 1.48 6.57
N GLU A 124 -16.82 0.58 7.14
CA GLU A 124 -16.29 0.74 8.51
C GLU A 124 -15.36 1.97 8.65
N LEU A 125 -14.49 2.22 7.67
CA LEU A 125 -13.57 3.36 7.66
C LEU A 125 -14.29 4.70 7.43
N GLU A 126 -15.26 4.74 6.51
CA GLU A 126 -16.05 5.94 6.21
C GLU A 126 -16.80 6.45 7.45
N GLN A 127 -17.39 5.55 8.24
CA GLN A 127 -18.04 5.94 9.50
C GLN A 127 -17.05 6.52 10.52
N GLN A 128 -15.81 6.02 10.57
CA GLN A 128 -14.79 6.55 11.48
C GLN A 128 -14.39 7.99 11.11
N TYR A 129 -14.27 8.30 9.82
CA TYR A 129 -13.99 9.65 9.36
C TYR A 129 -15.09 10.65 9.76
N LEU A 130 -16.36 10.28 9.53
CA LEU A 130 -17.50 11.13 9.90
C LEU A 130 -17.55 11.41 11.41
N ILE A 131 -17.31 10.39 12.24
CA ILE A 131 -17.27 10.55 13.71
C ILE A 131 -16.10 11.46 14.12
N GLN A 132 -14.94 11.34 13.48
CA GLN A 132 -13.78 12.16 13.80
C GLN A 132 -13.98 13.63 13.41
N ASP A 133 -14.65 13.91 12.29
CA ASP A 133 -15.01 15.26 11.88
C ASP A 133 -16.01 15.91 12.85
N ASP A 134 -17.03 15.17 13.31
CA ASP A 134 -17.99 15.65 14.32
C ASP A 134 -17.31 15.96 15.67
N LEU A 135 -16.37 15.12 16.10
CA LEU A 135 -15.57 15.35 17.32
C LEU A 135 -14.67 16.57 17.20
N ASN A 136 -14.11 16.83 16.01
CA ASN A 136 -13.31 18.02 15.75
C ASN A 136 -14.17 19.29 15.68
N ALA A 137 -15.39 19.20 15.16
CA ALA A 137 -16.33 20.31 15.08
C ALA A 137 -16.90 20.75 16.45
N THR A 138 -17.03 19.82 17.40
CA THR A 138 -17.56 20.08 18.76
C THR A 138 -16.51 20.58 19.76
N LYS A 139 -15.24 20.68 19.36
CA LYS A 139 -14.13 21.12 20.21
C LYS A 139 -13.88 22.64 20.17
N TYR A 140 -14.73 23.41 19.50
CA TYR A 140 -14.73 24.88 19.42
C TYR A 140 -16.05 25.44 19.94
#